data_AF-A0A0Q6MI36-F1
#
_entry.id   AF-A0A0Q6MI36-F1
#
_cell.length_a   1.000
_cell.length_b   1.000
_cell.length_c   1.000
_cell.angle_alpha   90.00
_cell.angle_beta   90.00
_cell.angle_gamma   90.00
#
_symmetry.space_group_name_H-M   'P 1'
#
loop_
_entity.id
_entity.type
_entity.pdbx_description
1 polymer ?
#
loop_
_entity_poly.entity_id
_entity_poly.type
_entity_poly.pdbx_seq_one_letter_code
_entity_poly.pdbx_strand_id
1 'polypeptide(L)'
;MTLMADSIRDFLVTAHVDATGNPEAARLLARELLKARIRVITVLESRNRGEPTDTPPSPLADAIRLAFDDGEPEQMEEAVSLALRPSNPMSVVQPRQRGGRSPRLQDVVDYWKQTGNKTHRSSAAADTLVKEFTSLHGDLPLEAIGKAHFVALRDAMLKRVKPATVQARFNLLKAAFTVCRQDDQLGIVQNPIEDVRIRNVDGGEKSRDAFTAEQLQLIFDSEVFTQGSRPDGGKGTSPSGCPSSRYAPGLASMRFSRCAWTGSTHGKASPSSTSGTAPSLGSI
;
A
#
# COMPACT_ATOMS: atom_id res chain seq x y z
N MET A 1 -25.74 -13.28 -15.15
CA MET A 1 -25.06 -14.27 -14.28
C MET A 1 -23.64 -14.62 -14.73
N THR A 2 -23.10 -14.03 -15.80
CA THR A 2 -21.76 -14.35 -16.35
C THR A 2 -20.58 -13.86 -15.50
N LEU A 3 -20.71 -12.72 -14.79
CA LEU A 3 -19.63 -12.14 -13.98
C LEU A 3 -19.12 -13.03 -12.84
N MET A 4 -19.96 -13.92 -12.28
CA MET A 4 -19.52 -14.87 -11.26
C MET A 4 -18.70 -16.02 -11.86
N ALA A 5 -18.97 -16.42 -13.10
CA ALA A 5 -18.25 -17.51 -13.74
C ALA A 5 -16.78 -17.13 -14.01
N ASP A 6 -16.52 -15.87 -14.37
CA ASP A 6 -15.17 -15.39 -14.67
C ASP A 6 -14.32 -15.25 -13.40
N SER A 7 -14.88 -14.72 -12.30
CA SER A 7 -14.15 -14.61 -11.02
C SER A 7 -13.81 -15.97 -10.41
N ILE A 8 -14.67 -16.97 -10.59
CA ILE A 8 -14.39 -18.34 -10.13
C ILE A 8 -13.30 -18.97 -11.00
N ARG A 9 -13.34 -18.75 -12.32
CA ARG A 9 -12.33 -19.24 -13.25
C ARG A 9 -10.94 -18.67 -12.92
N ASP A 10 -10.83 -17.37 -12.67
CA ASP A 10 -9.56 -16.71 -12.30
C ASP A 10 -8.98 -17.27 -10.99
N PHE A 11 -9.84 -17.52 -9.99
CA PHE A 11 -9.42 -18.13 -8.73
C PHE A 11 -8.89 -19.55 -8.94
N LEU A 12 -9.55 -20.37 -9.77
CA LEU A 12 -9.11 -21.73 -10.05
C LEU A 12 -7.80 -21.79 -10.82
N VAL A 13 -7.60 -20.88 -11.77
CA VAL A 13 -6.32 -20.74 -12.50
C VAL A 13 -5.20 -20.36 -11.53
N THR A 14 -5.46 -19.43 -10.60
CA THR A 14 -4.49 -19.00 -9.58
C THR A 14 -4.13 -20.12 -8.61
N ALA A 15 -5.11 -20.95 -8.24
CA ALA A 15 -4.90 -22.10 -7.37
C ALA A 15 -4.33 -23.34 -8.10
N HIS A 16 -4.09 -23.24 -9.41
CA HIS A 16 -3.64 -24.34 -10.27
C HIS A 16 -4.54 -25.59 -10.19
N VAL A 17 -5.86 -25.39 -10.06
CA VAL A 17 -6.84 -26.48 -10.05
C VAL A 17 -7.45 -26.63 -11.44
N ASP A 18 -6.97 -27.60 -12.19
CA ASP A 18 -7.48 -27.93 -13.53
C ASP A 18 -8.82 -28.69 -13.44
N ALA A 19 -9.92 -27.95 -13.44
CA ALA A 19 -11.27 -28.53 -13.45
C ALA A 19 -11.82 -28.82 -14.86
N THR A 20 -11.00 -28.69 -15.91
CA THR A 20 -11.42 -28.76 -17.32
C THR A 20 -11.78 -30.18 -17.78
N GLY A 21 -11.27 -31.22 -17.12
CA GLY A 21 -11.48 -32.62 -17.50
C GLY A 21 -12.77 -33.26 -16.97
N ASN A 22 -13.42 -32.70 -15.94
CA ASN A 22 -14.61 -33.31 -15.34
C ASN A 22 -15.64 -32.23 -14.92
N PRO A 23 -16.79 -32.12 -15.63
CA PRO A 23 -17.81 -31.11 -15.33
C PRO A 23 -18.51 -31.35 -13.98
N GLU A 24 -18.53 -32.58 -13.47
CA GLU A 24 -19.11 -32.90 -12.16
C GLU A 24 -18.20 -32.44 -11.02
N ALA A 25 -16.89 -32.67 -11.15
CA ALA A 25 -15.89 -32.17 -10.20
C ALA A 25 -15.90 -30.63 -10.12
N ALA A 26 -16.05 -29.96 -11.27
CA ALA A 26 -16.17 -28.50 -11.31
C ALA A 26 -17.42 -27.99 -10.55
N ARG A 27 -18.55 -28.68 -10.66
CA ARG A 27 -19.80 -28.33 -9.94
C ARG A 27 -19.67 -28.57 -8.44
N LEU A 28 -19.06 -29.68 -8.02
CA LEU A 28 -18.81 -29.97 -6.60
C LEU A 28 -17.90 -28.93 -5.97
N LEU A 29 -16.81 -28.57 -6.65
CA LEU A 29 -15.89 -27.54 -6.20
C LEU A 29 -16.59 -26.18 -6.10
N ALA A 30 -17.37 -25.79 -7.12
CA ALA A 30 -18.11 -24.53 -7.09
C ALA A 30 -19.10 -24.47 -5.91
N ARG A 31 -19.77 -25.59 -5.61
CA ARG A 31 -20.68 -25.70 -4.46
C ARG A 31 -19.96 -25.52 -3.12
N GLU A 32 -18.83 -26.19 -2.91
CA GLU A 32 -18.07 -26.07 -1.66
C GLU A 32 -17.44 -24.68 -1.49
N LEU A 33 -16.96 -24.06 -2.58
CA LEU A 33 -16.45 -22.70 -2.54
C LEU A 33 -17.56 -21.68 -2.21
N LEU A 34 -18.75 -21.85 -2.79
CA LEU A 34 -19.91 -21.00 -2.47
C LEU A 34 -20.30 -21.14 -0.99
N LYS A 35 -20.31 -22.38 -0.47
CA LYS A 35 -20.60 -22.69 0.92
C LYS A 35 -19.58 -22.07 1.87
N ALA A 36 -18.28 -22.14 1.53
CA ALA A 36 -17.21 -21.51 2.30
C ALA A 36 -17.37 -19.97 2.30
N ARG A 37 -17.68 -19.37 1.15
CA ARG A 37 -17.91 -17.92 1.05
C ARG A 37 -19.10 -17.45 1.88
N ILE A 38 -20.21 -18.18 1.84
CA ILE A 38 -21.39 -17.89 2.68
C ILE A 38 -20.98 -17.91 4.15
N ARG A 39 -20.27 -18.95 4.62
CA ARG A 39 -19.77 -19.02 6.00
C ARG A 39 -18.93 -17.81 6.39
N VAL A 40 -17.99 -17.39 5.53
CA VAL A 40 -17.14 -16.21 5.79
C VAL A 40 -17.97 -14.94 5.91
N ILE A 41 -18.94 -14.72 5.01
CA ILE A 41 -19.81 -13.53 5.04
C ILE A 41 -20.64 -13.53 6.33
N THR A 42 -21.27 -14.65 6.68
CA THR A 42 -22.08 -14.75 7.91
C THR A 42 -21.26 -14.46 9.16
N VAL A 43 -20.02 -14.97 9.25
CA VAL A 43 -19.11 -14.68 10.37
C VAL A 43 -18.74 -13.20 10.43
N LEU A 44 -18.47 -12.56 9.28
CA LEU A 44 -18.18 -11.12 9.23
C LEU A 44 -19.38 -10.27 9.66
N GLU A 45 -20.60 -10.65 9.26
CA GLU A 45 -21.83 -9.97 9.68
C GLU A 45 -22.07 -10.12 11.18
N SER A 46 -21.90 -11.32 11.74
CA SER A 46 -21.99 -11.54 13.20
C SER A 46 -20.95 -10.73 13.97
N ARG A 47 -19.71 -10.66 13.48
CA ARG A 47 -18.66 -9.81 14.07
C ARG A 47 -19.04 -8.33 14.04
N ASN A 48 -19.60 -7.84 12.94
CA ASN A 48 -20.04 -6.45 12.81
C ASN A 48 -21.23 -6.12 13.73
N ARG A 49 -22.06 -7.11 14.07
CA ARG A 49 -23.15 -6.99 15.05
C ARG A 49 -22.69 -7.11 16.51
N GLY A 50 -21.43 -7.46 16.76
CA GLY A 50 -20.89 -7.66 18.10
C GLY A 50 -21.26 -9.00 18.73
N GLU A 51 -21.75 -9.97 17.94
CA GLU A 51 -21.96 -11.33 18.42
C GLU A 51 -20.60 -12.02 18.62
N PRO A 52 -20.40 -12.80 19.70
CA PRO A 52 -19.21 -13.62 19.87
C PRO A 52 -19.08 -14.61 18.70
N THR A 53 -18.13 -14.37 17.81
CA THR A 53 -17.83 -15.29 16.71
C THR A 53 -16.83 -16.33 17.17
N ASP A 54 -17.17 -17.60 16.98
CA ASP A 54 -16.27 -18.72 17.22
C ASP A 54 -15.07 -18.58 16.27
N THR A 55 -13.92 -18.23 16.84
CA THR A 55 -12.72 -17.96 16.05
C THR A 55 -12.14 -19.34 15.72
N PRO A 56 -11.98 -19.70 14.44
CA PRO A 56 -11.47 -21.03 14.11
C PRO A 56 -10.14 -21.25 14.84
N PRO A 57 -9.90 -22.46 15.37
CA PRO A 57 -8.65 -22.77 16.05
C PRO A 57 -7.50 -22.41 15.12
N SER A 58 -6.46 -21.80 15.69
CA SER A 58 -5.29 -21.42 14.90
C SER A 58 -4.79 -22.64 14.12
N PRO A 59 -4.48 -22.53 12.82
CA PRO A 59 -3.89 -23.65 12.07
C PRO A 59 -2.56 -24.12 12.69
N LEU A 60 -1.94 -23.23 13.48
CA LEU A 60 -0.78 -23.54 14.31
C LEU A 60 -1.11 -24.54 15.42
N ALA A 61 -2.31 -24.48 16.01
CA ALA A 61 -2.78 -25.42 17.03
C ALA A 61 -3.08 -26.81 16.44
N ASP A 62 -3.53 -26.89 15.19
CA ASP A 62 -3.75 -28.16 14.48
C ASP A 62 -2.43 -28.77 13.98
N ALA A 63 -1.50 -27.95 13.48
CA ALA A 63 -0.15 -28.39 13.13
C ALA A 63 0.66 -28.85 14.35
N ILE A 64 0.46 -28.17 15.48
CA ILE A 64 0.87 -28.62 16.82
C ILE A 64 0.22 -30.00 17.05
N ARG A 65 -1.11 -30.11 17.15
CA ARG A 65 -1.79 -31.38 17.46
C ARG A 65 -1.39 -32.56 16.57
N LEU A 66 -1.27 -32.35 15.26
CA LEU A 66 -0.84 -33.39 14.30
C LEU A 66 0.63 -33.80 14.47
N ALA A 67 1.48 -32.91 15.01
CA ALA A 67 2.85 -33.23 15.39
C ALA A 67 2.97 -33.88 16.79
N PHE A 68 1.89 -33.89 17.60
CA PHE A 68 1.88 -34.40 18.98
C PHE A 68 1.32 -35.83 19.15
N ASP A 69 0.87 -36.50 18.08
CA ASP A 69 0.26 -37.85 18.20
C ASP A 69 1.29 -39.00 18.23
N ASP A 70 2.57 -38.76 17.86
CA ASP A 70 3.61 -39.81 17.75
C ASP A 70 4.96 -39.51 18.46
N GLY A 71 5.07 -38.49 19.33
CA GLY A 71 6.37 -37.96 19.81
C GLY A 71 6.64 -38.07 21.31
N GLU A 72 7.72 -38.79 21.67
CA GLU A 72 8.30 -38.94 23.02
C GLU A 72 8.41 -37.60 23.81
N PRO A 73 7.99 -37.56 25.09
CA PRO A 73 7.84 -36.32 25.87
C PRO A 73 9.15 -35.62 26.25
N GLU A 74 10.32 -36.26 26.09
CA GLU A 74 11.60 -35.64 26.48
C GLU A 74 12.11 -34.60 25.48
N GLN A 75 11.74 -34.71 24.19
CA GLN A 75 12.08 -33.68 23.19
C GLN A 75 11.16 -32.45 23.28
N MET A 76 10.08 -32.55 24.07
CA MET A 76 9.06 -31.52 24.24
C MET A 76 9.58 -30.35 25.09
N GLU A 77 10.32 -30.59 26.17
CA GLU A 77 10.87 -29.48 26.98
C GLU A 77 11.92 -28.68 26.21
N GLU A 78 12.72 -29.34 25.36
CA GLU A 78 13.73 -28.67 24.55
C GLU A 78 13.10 -27.90 23.38
N ALA A 79 12.12 -28.47 22.68
CA ALA A 79 11.42 -27.82 21.58
C ALA A 79 10.51 -26.66 22.06
N VAL A 80 9.82 -26.83 23.18
CA VAL A 80 9.02 -25.76 23.81
C VAL A 80 9.94 -24.65 24.33
N SER A 81 11.10 -24.98 24.90
CA SER A 81 12.11 -23.98 25.30
C SER A 81 12.74 -23.26 24.11
N LEU A 82 12.88 -23.94 22.96
CA LEU A 82 13.39 -23.35 21.72
C LEU A 82 12.32 -22.50 20.98
N ALA A 83 11.04 -22.84 21.10
CA ALA A 83 9.92 -22.10 20.50
C ALA A 83 9.43 -20.94 21.38
N LEU A 84 9.53 -21.06 22.71
CA LEU A 84 9.31 -19.97 23.68
C LEU A 84 10.55 -19.11 23.88
N ARG A 85 11.70 -19.44 23.27
CA ARG A 85 12.78 -18.46 23.11
C ARG A 85 12.17 -17.29 22.35
N PRO A 86 12.06 -16.08 22.94
CA PRO A 86 11.55 -14.93 22.24
C PRO A 86 12.45 -14.70 21.04
N SER A 87 11.95 -15.08 19.86
CA SER A 87 12.60 -14.84 18.59
C SER A 87 12.56 -13.34 18.40
N ASN A 88 13.71 -12.73 18.69
CA ASN A 88 13.92 -11.31 18.96
C ASN A 88 13.24 -10.86 20.27
N PRO A 89 14.00 -10.60 21.35
CA PRO A 89 13.67 -9.39 22.10
C PRO A 89 13.52 -8.31 21.05
N MET A 90 12.40 -7.57 21.04
CA MET A 90 12.33 -6.33 20.31
C MET A 90 13.70 -5.70 20.44
N SER A 91 14.42 -5.54 19.32
CA SER A 91 15.52 -4.62 19.33
C SER A 91 14.84 -3.34 19.75
N VAL A 92 14.95 -3.00 21.03
CA VAL A 92 14.93 -1.63 21.48
C VAL A 92 15.95 -1.06 20.52
N VAL A 93 15.46 -0.45 19.44
CA VAL A 93 16.26 0.32 18.54
C VAL A 93 16.64 1.46 19.44
N GLN A 94 17.68 1.24 20.26
CA GLN A 94 18.33 2.28 20.99
C GLN A 94 18.65 3.27 19.88
N PRO A 95 18.11 4.49 19.94
CA PRO A 95 18.45 5.48 18.95
C PRO A 95 19.97 5.48 18.92
N ARG A 96 20.56 5.23 17.75
CA ARG A 96 22.01 5.26 17.57
C ARG A 96 22.46 6.53 18.28
N GLN A 97 23.09 6.39 19.45
CA GLN A 97 23.60 7.52 20.19
C GLN A 97 24.78 8.02 19.37
N ARG A 98 24.47 8.88 18.39
CA ARG A 98 25.46 9.62 17.62
C ARG A 98 26.09 10.54 18.65
N GLY A 99 27.29 10.20 19.09
CA GLY A 99 27.94 10.75 20.27
C GLY A 99 27.81 12.27 20.41
N GLY A 100 27.52 12.72 21.64
CA GLY A 100 27.72 14.09 22.13
C GLY A 100 26.94 15.23 21.47
N ARG A 101 26.16 14.99 20.41
CA ARG A 101 25.39 16.07 19.75
C ARG A 101 24.01 16.18 20.37
N SER A 102 23.62 17.39 20.77
CA SER A 102 22.25 17.67 21.21
C SER A 102 21.25 17.21 20.13
N PRO A 103 20.17 16.50 20.52
CA PRO A 103 19.20 15.99 19.57
C PRO A 103 18.56 17.11 18.76
N ARG A 104 18.25 16.85 17.50
CA ARG A 104 17.64 17.80 16.57
C ARG A 104 16.26 17.33 16.15
N LEU A 105 15.51 18.22 15.50
CA LEU A 105 14.19 17.91 14.96
C LEU A 105 14.24 16.73 13.96
N GLN A 106 15.34 16.58 13.21
CA GLN A 106 15.52 15.46 12.29
C GLN A 106 15.61 14.11 13.03
N ASP A 107 16.26 14.07 14.19
CA ASP A 107 16.43 12.83 14.96
C ASP A 107 15.09 12.33 15.50
N VAL A 108 14.18 13.24 15.88
CA VAL A 108 12.79 12.94 16.28
C VAL A 108 12.04 12.26 15.12
N VAL A 109 12.13 12.82 13.92
CA VAL A 109 11.45 12.29 12.74
C VAL A 109 12.06 10.95 12.30
N ASP A 110 13.38 10.81 12.38
CA ASP A 110 14.07 9.58 12.03
C ASP A 110 13.77 8.45 13.03
N TYR A 111 13.64 8.77 14.31
CA TYR A 111 13.16 7.81 15.32
C TYR A 111 11.72 7.38 15.01
N TRP A 112 10.83 8.35 14.78
CA TRP A 112 9.42 8.06 14.47
C TRP A 112 9.22 7.19 13.21
N LYS A 113 10.12 7.30 12.22
CA LYS A 113 10.16 6.40 11.05
C LYS A 113 10.57 4.97 11.42
N GLN A 114 11.43 4.79 12.41
CA GLN A 114 11.92 3.50 12.87
C GLN A 114 10.90 2.76 13.76
N THR A 115 10.14 3.49 14.59
CA THR A 115 9.18 2.90 15.55
C THR A 115 7.95 2.27 14.91
N GLY A 116 7.73 2.35 13.59
CA GLY A 116 6.67 1.54 12.98
C GLY A 116 6.55 1.61 11.47
N ASN A 117 5.61 0.82 10.93
CA ASN A 117 5.30 0.74 9.50
C ASN A 117 4.61 2.02 8.98
N LYS A 118 5.38 3.10 8.84
CA LYS A 118 4.91 4.35 8.25
C LYS A 118 4.91 4.23 6.73
N THR A 119 3.90 4.84 6.10
CA THR A 119 3.87 4.90 4.63
C THR A 119 4.97 5.83 4.13
N HIS A 120 5.62 5.51 3.02
CA HIS A 120 6.66 6.36 2.41
C HIS A 120 6.18 7.82 2.20
N ARG A 121 4.90 8.01 1.89
CA ARG A 121 4.30 9.35 1.74
C ARG A 121 4.29 10.16 3.04
N SER A 122 4.04 9.53 4.18
CA SER A 122 3.99 10.23 5.48
C SER A 122 5.39 10.58 5.98
N SER A 123 6.38 9.71 5.77
CA SER A 123 7.78 10.02 6.11
C SER A 123 8.33 11.16 5.25
N ALA A 124 8.10 11.14 3.94
CA ALA A 124 8.51 12.21 3.03
C ALA A 124 7.86 13.57 3.35
N ALA A 125 6.59 13.56 3.77
CA ALA A 125 5.90 14.78 4.20
C ALA A 125 6.51 15.37 5.48
N ALA A 126 6.90 14.52 6.44
CA ALA A 126 7.60 14.95 7.65
C ALA A 126 8.99 15.53 7.31
N ASP A 127 9.74 14.88 6.43
CA ASP A 127 11.06 15.38 5.99
C ASP A 127 10.97 16.73 5.29
N THR A 128 9.94 16.94 4.47
CA THR A 128 9.70 18.24 3.83
C THR A 128 9.46 19.33 4.87
N LEU A 129 8.73 19.01 5.94
CA LEU A 129 8.45 19.96 7.02
C LEU A 129 9.70 20.27 7.85
N VAL A 130 10.57 19.28 8.12
CA VAL A 130 11.86 19.54 8.78
C VAL A 130 12.74 20.42 7.92
N LYS A 131 12.82 20.18 6.60
CA LYS A 131 13.57 21.07 5.68
C LYS A 131 13.03 22.49 5.67
N GLU A 132 11.71 22.66 5.65
CA GLU A 132 11.07 23.98 5.74
C GLU A 132 11.40 24.67 7.08
N PHE A 133 11.40 23.93 8.19
CA PHE A 133 11.77 24.44 9.51
C PHE A 133 13.24 24.85 9.57
N THR A 134 14.15 23.99 9.13
CA THR A 134 15.60 24.27 9.08
C THR A 134 15.90 25.46 8.17
N SER A 135 15.16 25.64 7.08
CA SER A 135 15.31 26.81 6.22
C SER A 135 14.89 28.13 6.88
N LEU A 136 13.94 28.10 7.83
CA LEU A 136 13.40 29.31 8.47
C LEU A 136 14.14 29.69 9.75
N HIS A 137 14.49 28.70 10.57
CA HIS A 137 15.10 28.93 11.87
C HIS A 137 16.57 28.51 11.93
N GLY A 138 17.03 27.74 10.94
CA GLY A 138 18.33 27.10 11.00
C GLY A 138 18.28 25.79 11.78
N ASP A 139 19.46 25.34 12.15
CA ASP A 139 19.71 23.98 12.60
C ASP A 139 19.80 23.96 14.14
N LEU A 140 18.67 24.24 14.80
CA LEU A 140 18.58 24.39 16.27
C LEU A 140 18.57 23.04 17.02
N PRO A 141 19.14 22.98 18.23
CA PRO A 141 18.96 21.86 19.14
C PRO A 141 17.52 21.83 19.69
N LEU A 142 17.05 20.63 20.04
CA LEU A 142 15.67 20.40 20.47
C LEU A 142 15.25 21.23 21.70
N GLU A 143 16.19 21.51 22.59
CA GLU A 143 15.98 22.34 23.80
C GLU A 143 15.68 23.81 23.47
N ALA A 144 16.24 24.34 22.38
CA ALA A 144 15.99 25.71 21.94
C ALA A 144 14.69 25.82 21.13
N ILE A 145 14.06 24.71 20.76
CA ILE A 145 12.84 24.71 19.95
C ILE A 145 11.62 24.97 20.85
N GLY A 146 11.26 26.25 20.96
CA GLY A 146 10.01 26.69 21.56
C GLY A 146 8.81 26.73 20.61
N LYS A 147 7.62 26.91 21.21
CA LYS A 147 6.32 27.11 20.52
C LYS A 147 6.36 28.24 19.47
N ALA A 148 7.14 29.30 19.71
CA ALA A 148 7.26 30.46 18.83
C ALA A 148 7.74 30.07 17.42
N HIS A 149 8.67 29.11 17.30
CA HIS A 149 9.16 28.65 16.00
C HIS A 149 8.07 27.91 15.21
N PHE A 150 7.25 27.11 15.88
CA PHE A 150 6.13 26.41 15.23
C PHE A 150 5.01 27.35 14.80
N VAL A 151 4.78 28.44 15.53
CA VAL A 151 3.86 29.52 15.13
C VAL A 151 4.38 30.23 13.88
N ALA A 152 5.67 30.59 13.85
CA ALA A 152 6.28 31.19 12.67
C ALA A 152 6.24 30.26 11.44
N LEU A 153 6.53 28.98 11.62
CA LEU A 153 6.40 27.96 10.57
C LEU A 153 4.95 27.86 10.06
N ARG A 154 3.98 27.78 10.97
CA ARG A 154 2.55 27.75 10.62
C ARG A 154 2.17 28.96 9.78
N ASP A 155 2.56 30.16 10.22
CA ASP A 155 2.18 31.41 9.56
C ASP A 155 2.87 31.55 8.20
N ALA A 156 4.11 31.08 8.05
CA ALA A 156 4.78 30.97 6.75
C ALA A 156 4.08 29.98 5.81
N MET A 157 3.58 28.86 6.33
CA MET A 157 2.87 27.85 5.53
C MET A 157 1.47 28.32 5.11
N LEU A 158 0.74 29.02 5.97
CA LEU A 158 -0.60 29.52 5.67
C LEU A 158 -0.62 30.53 4.52
N LYS A 159 0.51 31.20 4.22
CA LYS A 159 0.65 32.08 3.05
C LYS A 159 0.60 31.33 1.71
N ARG A 160 0.96 30.04 1.69
CA ARG A 160 1.12 29.25 0.46
C ARG A 160 0.16 28.06 0.34
N VAL A 161 -0.27 27.51 1.47
CA VAL A 161 -0.93 26.20 1.54
C VAL A 161 -2.22 26.30 2.36
N LYS A 162 -3.25 25.55 1.94
CA LYS A 162 -4.55 25.49 2.62
C LYS A 162 -4.39 25.06 4.09
N PRO A 163 -5.20 25.60 5.02
CA PRO A 163 -5.09 25.32 6.45
C PRO A 163 -5.20 23.82 6.78
N ALA A 164 -6.04 23.08 6.05
CA ALA A 164 -6.20 21.63 6.21
C ALA A 164 -4.89 20.86 5.95
N THR A 165 -4.10 21.27 4.96
CA THR A 165 -2.81 20.64 4.66
C THR A 165 -1.75 20.99 5.69
N VAL A 166 -1.77 22.22 6.20
CA VAL A 166 -0.90 22.63 7.33
C VAL A 166 -1.24 21.77 8.56
N GLN A 167 -2.52 21.64 8.91
CA GLN A 167 -2.97 20.80 10.02
C GLN A 167 -2.54 19.34 9.85
N ALA A 168 -2.71 18.76 8.67
CA ALA A 168 -2.28 17.37 8.40
C ALA A 168 -0.77 17.18 8.62
N ARG A 169 0.07 18.11 8.15
CA ARG A 169 1.52 18.06 8.35
C ARG A 169 1.91 18.25 9.81
N PHE A 170 1.26 19.17 10.53
CA PHE A 170 1.48 19.38 11.97
C PHE A 170 1.05 18.17 12.80
N ASN A 171 -0.02 17.47 12.42
CA ASN A 171 -0.45 16.24 13.09
C ASN A 171 0.60 15.12 12.97
N LEU A 172 1.31 15.02 11.84
CA LEU A 172 2.42 14.07 11.70
C LEU A 172 3.55 14.39 12.68
N LEU A 173 3.91 15.67 12.79
CA LEU A 173 4.97 16.08 13.71
C LEU A 173 4.54 15.91 15.18
N LYS A 174 3.28 16.24 15.53
CA LYS A 174 2.73 15.95 16.86
C LYS A 174 2.85 14.47 17.20
N ALA A 175 2.47 13.58 16.26
CA ALA A 175 2.60 12.14 16.46
C ALA A 175 4.06 11.71 16.64
N ALA A 176 5.01 12.31 15.93
CA ALA A 176 6.43 12.02 16.10
C ALA A 176 6.93 12.40 17.51
N PHE A 177 6.56 13.58 18.01
CA PHE A 177 6.88 14.00 19.37
C PHE A 177 6.19 13.15 20.44
N THR A 178 4.94 12.75 20.23
CA THR A 178 4.22 11.89 21.18
C THR A 178 4.88 10.51 21.30
N VAL A 179 5.32 9.91 20.19
CA VAL A 179 6.05 8.64 20.22
C VAL A 179 7.38 8.79 20.96
N CYS A 180 8.16 9.82 20.63
CA CYS A 180 9.44 10.05 21.32
C CYS A 180 9.26 10.29 22.82
N ARG A 181 8.18 10.99 23.23
CA ARG A 181 7.84 11.19 24.65
C ARG A 181 7.39 9.90 25.32
N GLN A 182 6.60 9.07 24.66
CA GLN A 182 6.11 7.79 25.22
C GLN A 182 7.26 6.80 25.45
N ASP A 183 8.27 6.83 24.59
CA ASP A 183 9.44 5.95 24.68
C ASP A 183 10.59 6.55 25.52
N ASP A 184 10.34 7.69 26.19
CA ASP A 184 11.32 8.49 26.97
C ASP A 184 12.65 8.74 26.22
N GLN A 185 12.57 8.88 24.89
CA GLN A 185 13.72 9.12 24.03
C GLN A 185 14.01 10.62 23.87
N LEU A 186 15.29 10.95 23.68
CA LEU A 186 15.78 12.31 23.37
C LEU A 186 15.54 13.36 24.47
N GLY A 187 15.16 12.95 25.69
CA GLY A 187 14.99 13.84 26.85
C GLY A 187 13.81 14.82 26.75
N ILE A 188 12.79 14.48 25.95
CA ILE A 188 11.66 15.37 25.68
C ILE A 188 10.61 15.25 26.80
N VAL A 189 10.54 16.24 27.68
CA VAL A 189 9.53 16.28 28.75
C VAL A 189 8.17 16.76 28.24
N GLN A 190 8.14 17.75 27.33
CA GLN A 190 6.91 18.37 26.85
C GLN A 190 6.91 18.53 25.33
N ASN A 191 5.73 18.38 24.71
CA ASN A 191 5.55 18.59 23.27
C ASN A 191 5.27 20.08 22.98
N PRO A 192 6.21 20.81 22.32
CA PRO A 192 6.05 22.24 22.04
C PRO A 192 4.94 22.55 21.01
N ILE A 193 4.44 21.52 20.30
CA ILE A 193 3.46 21.65 19.21
C ILE A 193 2.04 21.39 19.69
N GLU A 194 1.86 20.77 20.86
CA GLU A 194 0.55 20.30 21.35
C GLU A 194 -0.48 21.45 21.35
N ASP A 195 -0.09 22.62 21.85
CA ASP A 195 -0.92 23.82 21.95
C ASP A 195 -0.99 24.69 20.68
N VAL A 196 -0.29 24.33 19.61
CA VAL A 196 -0.39 25.06 18.34
C VAL A 196 -1.72 24.70 17.68
N ARG A 197 -2.70 25.59 17.87
CA ARG A 197 -4.01 25.51 17.23
C ARG A 197 -3.95 26.19 15.86
N ILE A 198 -4.39 25.48 14.82
CA ILE A 198 -4.66 26.05 13.51
C ILE A 198 -6.18 26.18 13.47
N ARG A 199 -6.68 27.42 13.34
CA ARG A 199 -8.11 27.63 13.13
C ARG A 199 -8.43 27.02 11.77
N ASN A 200 -9.12 25.89 11.76
CA ASN A 200 -9.70 25.38 10.54
C ASN A 200 -10.80 26.37 10.18
N VAL A 201 -10.62 27.10 9.07
CA VAL A 201 -11.77 27.69 8.39
C VAL A 201 -12.55 26.47 7.90
N ASP A 202 -13.77 26.29 8.41
CA ASP A 202 -14.63 25.16 8.09
C ASP A 202 -14.58 24.90 6.59
N GLY A 203 -14.37 23.61 6.26
CA GLY A 203 -13.91 23.13 4.97
C GLY A 203 -14.44 23.96 3.81
N GLY A 204 -13.64 24.95 3.40
CA GLY A 204 -13.97 25.81 2.27
C GLY A 204 -14.41 24.92 1.12
N GLU A 205 -15.50 25.34 0.48
CA GLU A 205 -16.20 24.60 -0.57
C GLU A 205 -15.19 23.83 -1.42
N LYS A 206 -15.40 22.53 -1.58
CA LYS A 206 -14.48 21.67 -2.33
C LYS A 206 -14.38 22.28 -3.73
N SER A 207 -13.28 23.00 -3.99
CA SER A 207 -12.99 23.70 -5.25
C SER A 207 -12.91 22.77 -6.48
N ARG A 208 -13.21 21.48 -6.32
CA ARG A 208 -13.45 20.57 -7.42
C ARG A 208 -14.95 20.63 -7.71
N ASP A 209 -15.32 21.50 -8.62
CA ASP A 209 -16.65 21.51 -9.19
C ASP A 209 -16.93 20.14 -9.83
N ALA A 210 -18.15 19.65 -9.65
CA ALA A 210 -18.57 18.46 -10.38
C ALA A 210 -18.67 18.81 -11.87
N PHE A 211 -18.23 17.89 -12.73
CA PHE A 211 -18.39 18.08 -14.17
C PHE A 211 -19.87 18.17 -14.53
N THR A 212 -20.24 19.19 -15.30
CA THR A 212 -21.59 19.29 -15.88
C THR A 212 -21.76 18.28 -17.02
N ALA A 213 -23.01 17.96 -17.38
CA ALA A 213 -23.28 17.03 -18.49
C ALA A 213 -22.66 17.50 -19.81
N GLU A 214 -22.67 18.81 -20.08
CA GLU A 214 -22.06 19.43 -21.26
C GLU A 214 -20.53 19.31 -21.25
N GLN A 215 -19.88 19.50 -20.09
CA GLN A 215 -18.44 19.31 -19.96
C GLN A 215 -18.04 17.84 -20.15
N LEU A 216 -18.87 16.91 -19.67
CA LEU A 216 -18.65 15.49 -19.90
C LEU A 216 -18.79 15.14 -21.39
N GLN A 217 -19.82 15.65 -22.07
CA GLN A 217 -19.97 15.49 -23.52
C GLN A 217 -18.74 16.02 -24.27
N LEU A 218 -18.26 17.23 -23.93
CA LEU A 218 -17.06 17.81 -24.54
C LEU A 218 -15.80 16.93 -24.34
N ILE A 219 -15.63 16.34 -23.15
CA ILE A 219 -14.53 15.41 -22.89
C ILE A 219 -14.67 14.16 -23.77
N PHE A 220 -15.88 13.63 -23.94
CA PHE A 220 -16.14 12.44 -24.76
C PHE A 220 -16.14 12.67 -26.26
N ASP A 221 -16.42 13.89 -26.70
CA ASP A 221 -16.36 14.28 -28.12
C ASP A 221 -14.93 14.55 -28.58
N SER A 222 -13.96 14.65 -27.65
CA SER A 222 -12.56 14.83 -27.99
C SER A 222 -12.01 13.67 -28.84
N GLU A 223 -11.06 13.98 -29.72
CA GLU A 223 -10.43 13.04 -30.67
C GLU A 223 -9.83 11.80 -30.01
N VAL A 224 -9.50 11.90 -28.72
CA VAL A 224 -9.00 10.80 -27.89
C VAL A 224 -10.03 9.67 -27.74
N PHE A 225 -11.31 10.01 -27.68
CA PHE A 225 -12.41 9.04 -27.52
C PHE A 225 -13.12 8.72 -28.85
N THR A 226 -13.13 9.64 -29.80
CA THR A 226 -13.84 9.46 -31.10
C THR A 226 -12.95 8.83 -32.18
N GLN A 227 -11.69 9.27 -32.31
CA GLN A 227 -10.78 8.82 -33.36
C GLN A 227 -9.74 7.79 -32.87
N GLY A 228 -9.73 7.50 -31.56
CA GLY A 228 -8.77 6.60 -30.93
C GLY A 228 -7.33 7.13 -30.96
N SER A 229 -7.13 8.40 -31.32
CA SER A 229 -5.82 9.05 -31.37
C SER A 229 -5.32 9.29 -29.96
N ARG A 230 -4.11 8.83 -29.63
CA ARG A 230 -3.47 9.10 -28.34
C ARG A 230 -2.21 9.92 -28.57
N PRO A 231 -2.04 11.07 -27.90
CA PRO A 231 -0.81 11.84 -28.03
C PRO A 231 0.39 11.01 -27.56
N ASP A 232 1.45 11.00 -28.38
CA ASP A 232 2.73 10.37 -28.05
C ASP A 232 3.29 10.99 -26.77
N GLY A 233 3.12 10.29 -25.65
CA GLY A 233 3.48 10.76 -24.31
C GLY A 233 2.53 10.35 -23.19
N GLY A 234 1.32 9.89 -23.53
CA GLY A 234 0.43 9.25 -22.55
C GLY A 234 0.97 7.89 -22.13
N LYS A 235 1.70 7.81 -20.99
CA LYS A 235 2.19 6.56 -20.35
C LYS A 235 1.05 5.65 -19.86
N GLY A 236 0.27 5.12 -20.78
CA GLY A 236 -0.91 4.31 -20.49
C GLY A 236 -1.41 3.54 -21.69
N THR A 237 -0.53 2.85 -22.42
CA THR A 237 -0.95 1.74 -23.29
C THR A 237 -1.48 0.61 -22.41
N SER A 238 -2.78 0.65 -22.09
CA SER A 238 -3.50 -0.58 -21.82
C SER A 238 -3.54 -1.35 -23.13
N PRO A 239 -3.10 -2.63 -23.19
CA PRO A 239 -3.40 -3.45 -24.33
C PRO A 239 -4.92 -3.49 -24.53
N SER A 240 -5.31 -3.48 -25.79
CA SER A 240 -6.67 -3.50 -26.32
C SER A 240 -7.50 -4.63 -25.71
N GLY A 241 -8.18 -4.36 -24.60
CA GLY A 241 -8.95 -5.39 -23.90
C GLY A 241 -9.65 -4.96 -22.61
N CYS A 242 -9.88 -3.66 -22.38
CA CYS A 242 -10.73 -3.21 -21.28
C CYS A 242 -12.04 -2.64 -21.87
N PRO A 243 -13.17 -3.37 -21.81
CA PRO A 243 -14.44 -2.85 -22.25
C PRO A 243 -14.90 -1.72 -21.31
N SER A 244 -15.67 -0.82 -21.88
CA SER A 244 -16.18 0.47 -21.40
C SER A 244 -17.07 0.46 -20.14
N SER A 245 -16.98 -0.52 -19.23
CA SER A 245 -17.90 -0.65 -18.07
C SER A 245 -17.61 0.30 -16.89
N ARG A 246 -16.88 1.40 -17.11
CA ARG A 246 -16.44 2.30 -16.02
C ARG A 246 -17.34 3.52 -15.78
N TYR A 247 -18.61 3.43 -16.13
CA TYR A 247 -19.66 4.37 -15.72
C TYR A 247 -20.74 3.64 -14.93
N ALA A 248 -20.41 3.25 -13.70
CA ALA A 248 -21.38 3.01 -12.65
C ALA A 248 -21.21 4.12 -11.60
N PRO A 249 -22.24 4.92 -11.29
CA PRO A 249 -22.11 5.98 -10.29
C PRO A 249 -21.97 5.33 -8.91
N GLY A 250 -20.84 5.57 -8.22
CA GLY A 250 -20.74 5.30 -6.78
C GLY A 250 -19.49 4.60 -6.25
N LEU A 251 -18.52 4.20 -7.08
CA LEU A 251 -17.31 3.54 -6.57
C LEU A 251 -16.09 4.47 -6.60
N ALA A 252 -15.63 4.82 -5.39
CA ALA A 252 -14.42 5.57 -5.15
C ALA A 252 -13.21 4.93 -5.85
N SER A 253 -12.47 5.77 -6.59
CA SER A 253 -11.24 5.40 -7.27
C SER A 253 -10.18 4.93 -6.26
N MET A 254 -10.04 3.62 -6.08
CA MET A 254 -8.93 3.02 -5.36
C MET A 254 -8.32 1.86 -6.14
N ARG A 255 -7.00 1.98 -6.34
CA ARG A 255 -6.00 0.94 -6.64
C ARG A 255 -6.16 0.18 -7.95
N PHE A 256 -5.69 0.80 -9.04
CA PHE A 256 -5.11 0.08 -10.18
C PHE A 256 -3.62 0.46 -10.30
N SER A 257 -2.76 -0.22 -9.54
CA SER A 257 -1.30 -0.15 -9.69
C SER A 257 -0.67 -1.40 -9.10
N ARG A 258 -0.92 -2.53 -9.77
CA ARG A 258 -0.08 -3.74 -9.74
C ARG A 258 -0.64 -4.74 -10.74
N CYS A 259 -0.39 -4.51 -12.02
CA CYS A 259 -0.32 -5.61 -12.99
C CYS A 259 1.17 -5.86 -13.20
N ALA A 260 1.66 -7.00 -12.72
CA ALA A 260 3.02 -7.45 -12.93
C ALA A 260 3.19 -7.83 -14.40
N TRP A 261 4.27 -7.34 -15.01
CA TRP A 261 4.62 -7.58 -16.40
C TRP A 261 5.63 -8.73 -16.45
N THR A 262 5.26 -9.87 -17.03
CA THR A 262 6.19 -10.91 -17.47
C THR A 262 6.46 -10.68 -18.95
N GLY A 263 7.65 -10.17 -19.26
CA GLY A 263 8.09 -9.94 -20.64
C GLY A 263 8.37 -11.27 -21.35
N SER A 264 7.65 -11.54 -22.43
CA SER A 264 8.01 -12.57 -23.42
C SER A 264 8.59 -11.89 -24.65
N THR A 265 9.88 -12.14 -24.91
CA THR A 265 10.61 -11.60 -26.05
C THR A 265 10.36 -12.44 -27.29
N HIS A 266 9.62 -11.91 -28.27
CA HIS A 266 9.68 -12.37 -29.66
C HIS A 266 10.76 -11.57 -30.41
N GLY A 267 11.86 -12.23 -30.77
CA GLY A 267 12.83 -11.79 -31.78
C GLY A 267 12.67 -12.67 -33.02
N LYS A 268 12.13 -12.11 -34.11
CA LYS A 268 12.82 -11.46 -35.24
C LYS A 268 13.08 -12.44 -36.40
N ALA A 269 12.23 -12.31 -37.42
CA ALA A 269 12.49 -12.76 -38.78
C ALA A 269 13.59 -11.90 -39.43
N SER A 270 14.46 -12.54 -40.21
CA SER A 270 15.47 -11.91 -41.08
C SER A 270 15.18 -12.27 -42.55
N PRO A 271 15.25 -11.31 -43.49
CA PRO A 271 15.30 -11.57 -44.93
C PRO A 271 16.67 -11.19 -45.53
N SER A 272 17.16 -11.96 -46.51
CA SER A 272 18.15 -11.61 -47.56
C SER A 272 18.42 -12.87 -48.41
N SER A 273 17.98 -12.94 -49.68
CA SER A 273 18.56 -12.39 -50.93
C SER A 273 19.74 -13.21 -51.53
N THR A 274 19.42 -13.93 -52.62
CA THR A 274 20.13 -14.04 -53.92
C THR A 274 21.63 -14.37 -54.02
N SER A 275 21.92 -15.54 -54.61
CA SER A 275 22.87 -15.81 -55.74
C SER A 275 22.96 -17.35 -55.89
N GLY A 276 22.63 -18.02 -56.98
CA GLY A 276 23.14 -17.88 -58.33
C GLY A 276 24.41 -18.75 -58.50
N THR A 277 24.28 -20.02 -58.94
CA THR A 277 25.33 -20.83 -59.64
C THR A 277 24.72 -22.17 -60.12
N ALA A 278 24.76 -22.42 -61.43
CA ALA A 278 24.72 -23.74 -62.08
C ALA A 278 26.14 -24.03 -62.63
N PRO A 279 26.46 -25.11 -63.37
CA PRO A 279 25.88 -26.46 -63.56
C PRO A 279 26.93 -27.61 -63.43
N SER A 280 26.52 -28.90 -63.42
CA SER A 280 27.29 -30.07 -63.95
C SER A 280 26.46 -31.37 -63.78
N LEU A 281 26.01 -32.06 -64.84
CA LEU A 281 26.66 -33.16 -65.60
C LEU A 281 26.67 -34.55 -64.91
N GLY A 282 26.19 -35.55 -65.65
CA GLY A 282 26.37 -37.01 -65.44
C GLY A 282 25.03 -37.76 -65.30
N SER A 283 24.48 -38.37 -66.36
CA SER A 283 24.68 -39.79 -66.79
C SER A 283 24.37 -40.77 -65.63
N ILE A 284 23.42 -41.70 -65.72
CA ILE A 284 23.20 -42.77 -66.71
C ILE A 284 21.69 -42.99 -66.91
#